data_AF-A0A3D5KL08-F1
#
_entry.id   AF-A0A3D5KL08-F1
#
_cell.length_a   1.000
_cell.length_b   1.000
_cell.length_c   1.000
_cell.angle_alpha   90.00
_cell.angle_beta   90.00
_cell.angle_gamma   90.00
#
_symmetry.space_group_name_H-M   'P 1'
#
loop_
_entity.id
_entity.type
_entity.pdbx_description
1 polymer ?
#
loop_
_entity_poly.entity_id
_entity_poly.type
_entity_poly.pdbx_seq_one_letter_code
_entity_poly.pdbx_strand_id
1 'polypeptide(L)'
;MDTPLKFRRALFWDISEKDIDRALQESDDWVMVRVFEYGSLTDISQVIQLYGSEKCAAVLSSASLRPMAAAMAYLFLNVDPSRKYATA
;
A
#
# COMPACT_ATOMS: atom_id res chain seq x y z
N MET A 1 11.18 10.64 15.19
CA MET A 1 11.43 9.25 14.74
C MET A 1 11.56 9.28 13.24
N ASP A 2 12.72 8.95 12.70
CA ASP A 2 12.88 8.80 11.25
C ASP A 2 12.23 7.48 10.85
N THR A 3 11.12 7.56 10.11
CA THR A 3 10.46 6.38 9.57
C THR A 3 11.32 5.77 8.46
N PRO A 4 11.30 4.44 8.27
CA PRO A 4 11.97 3.75 7.16
C PRO A 4 11.61 4.29 5.76
N LEU A 5 10.57 5.11 5.68
CA LEU A 5 10.03 5.81 4.53
C LEU A 5 11.00 6.86 3.95
N LYS A 6 11.80 7.56 4.76
CA LYS A 6 12.70 8.64 4.28
C LYS A 6 13.69 8.20 3.18
N PHE A 7 14.00 6.91 3.10
CA PHE A 7 14.88 6.32 2.09
C PHE A 7 14.15 5.75 0.86
N ARG A 8 12.82 5.94 0.73
CA ARG A 8 11.96 5.23 -0.24
C ARG A 8 11.30 6.11 -1.29
N ARG A 9 11.94 7.22 -1.69
CA ARG A 9 11.43 8.14 -2.73
C ARG A 9 11.00 7.42 -4.03
N ALA A 10 11.64 6.29 -4.36
CA ALA A 10 11.32 5.48 -5.54
C ALA A 10 9.88 4.91 -5.56
N LEU A 11 9.22 4.77 -4.40
CA LEU A 11 7.83 4.31 -4.31
C LEU A 11 6.79 5.39 -4.70
N PHE A 12 7.23 6.63 -4.92
CA PHE A 12 6.37 7.79 -5.19
C PHE A 12 6.57 8.32 -6.62
N TRP A 13 6.69 7.43 -7.59
CA TRP A 13 7.01 7.73 -8.99
C TRP A 13 5.92 8.50 -9.74
N ASP A 14 4.72 8.64 -9.15
CA ASP A 14 3.52 9.22 -9.75
C ASP A 14 3.05 10.52 -9.08
N ILE A 15 3.77 11.03 -8.07
CA ILE A 15 3.48 12.31 -7.42
C ILE A 15 4.67 13.26 -7.46
N SER A 16 4.38 14.57 -7.40
CA SER A 16 5.41 15.59 -7.53
C SER A 16 6.31 15.63 -6.27
N GLU A 17 7.60 15.98 -6.41
CA GLU A 17 8.56 15.92 -5.28
C GLU A 17 8.10 16.67 -4.02
N LYS A 18 7.37 17.76 -4.23
CA LYS A 18 6.76 18.62 -3.20
C LYS A 18 5.64 17.93 -2.41
N ASP A 19 5.06 16.86 -2.95
CA ASP A 19 4.05 16.03 -2.28
C ASP A 19 4.66 14.76 -1.65
N ILE A 20 5.88 14.37 -2.04
CA ILE A 20 6.59 13.21 -1.49
C ILE A 20 6.86 13.42 0.01
N ASP A 21 7.38 14.58 0.40
CA ASP A 21 7.68 14.86 1.81
C ASP A 21 6.44 14.84 2.71
N ARG A 22 5.28 15.21 2.16
CA ARG A 22 3.98 15.10 2.82
C ARG A 22 3.52 13.64 2.89
N ALA A 23 3.62 12.88 1.80
CA ALA A 23 3.25 11.47 1.78
C ALA A 23 4.14 10.60 2.69
N LEU A 24 5.42 10.95 2.83
CA LEU A 24 6.37 10.37 3.79
C LEU A 24 5.99 10.65 5.25
N GLN A 25 5.20 11.71 5.51
CA GLN A 25 4.68 12.08 6.83
C GLN A 25 3.27 11.51 7.10
N GLU A 26 2.50 11.13 6.07
CA GLU A 26 1.06 10.90 6.20
C GLU A 26 0.63 9.52 6.75
N SER A 27 1.41 8.42 6.60
CA SER A 27 1.32 7.15 7.38
C SER A 27 1.88 5.96 6.57
N ASP A 28 2.52 4.99 7.24
CA ASP A 28 2.89 3.69 6.64
C ASP A 28 1.71 3.00 5.94
N ASP A 29 0.50 3.17 6.48
CA ASP A 29 -0.72 2.51 5.99
C ASP A 29 -1.09 3.01 4.58
N TRP A 30 -0.91 4.32 4.34
CA TRP A 30 -1.15 4.93 3.04
C TRP A 30 -0.23 4.34 1.98
N VAL A 31 1.04 4.08 2.32
CA VAL A 31 2.01 3.49 1.38
C VAL A 31 1.63 2.06 1.03
N MET A 32 1.17 1.27 2.01
CA MET A 32 0.71 -0.10 1.74
C MET A 32 -0.47 -0.11 0.77
N VAL A 33 -1.48 0.72 1.01
CA VAL A 33 -2.64 0.83 0.11
C VAL A 33 -2.19 1.25 -1.29
N ARG A 34 -1.35 2.29 -1.39
CA ARG A 34 -0.89 2.80 -2.68
C ARG A 34 -0.09 1.76 -3.48
N VAL A 35 0.81 1.02 -2.83
CA VAL A 35 1.61 0.00 -3.51
C VAL A 35 0.72 -1.13 -4.04
N PHE A 36 -0.33 -1.52 -3.31
CA PHE A 36 -1.29 -2.51 -3.82
C PHE A 36 -2.19 -1.96 -4.95
N GLU A 37 -2.45 -0.65 -4.96
CA GLU A 37 -3.27 0.02 -5.97
C GLU A 37 -2.57 0.23 -7.31
N TYR A 38 -1.27 0.52 -7.29
CA TYR A 38 -0.54 0.99 -8.48
C TYR A 38 0.84 0.34 -8.68
N GLY A 39 1.35 -0.37 -7.68
CA GLY A 39 2.67 -0.98 -7.74
C GLY A 39 2.71 -2.23 -8.62
N SER A 40 3.93 -2.63 -8.98
CA SER A 40 4.18 -3.93 -9.62
C SER A 40 4.09 -5.08 -8.59
N LEU A 41 4.05 -6.33 -9.08
CA LEU A 41 4.12 -7.51 -8.21
C LEU A 41 5.40 -7.52 -7.34
N THR A 42 6.50 -7.00 -7.88
CA THR A 42 7.76 -6.86 -7.14
C THR A 42 7.62 -5.87 -6.01
N ASP A 43 6.97 -4.73 -6.24
CA ASP A 43 6.75 -3.70 -5.20
C ASP A 43 5.85 -4.22 -4.09
N ILE A 44 4.79 -4.96 -4.44
CA ILE A 44 3.89 -5.61 -3.48
C ILE A 44 4.67 -6.58 -2.59
N SER A 45 5.49 -7.46 -3.18
CA SER A 45 6.32 -8.40 -2.44
C SER A 45 7.29 -7.69 -1.49
N GLN A 46 7.94 -6.61 -1.96
CA GLN A 46 8.83 -5.81 -1.15
C GLN A 46 8.11 -5.12 0.02
N VAL A 47 6.93 -4.55 -0.20
CA VAL A 47 6.13 -3.93 0.87
C VAL A 47 5.74 -4.96 1.94
N ILE A 48 5.35 -6.17 1.54
CA ILE A 48 5.00 -7.26 2.46
C ILE A 48 6.23 -7.69 3.27
N GLN A 49 7.38 -7.89 2.62
CA GLN A 49 8.63 -8.26 3.31
C GLN A 49 9.04 -7.21 4.35
N LEU A 50 8.75 -5.96 4.05
CA LEU A 50 9.28 -4.80 4.76
C LEU A 50 8.42 -4.36 5.94
N TYR A 51 7.09 -4.51 5.83
CA TYR A 51 6.15 -4.16 6.88
C TYR A 51 5.55 -5.38 7.59
N GLY A 52 5.73 -6.58 7.03
CA GLY A 52 5.14 -7.81 7.52
C GLY A 52 3.73 -8.04 6.96
N SER A 53 3.43 -9.30 6.68
CA SER A 53 2.14 -9.73 6.13
C SER A 53 0.96 -9.34 7.03
N GLU A 54 1.09 -9.47 8.35
CA GLU A 54 0.03 -9.15 9.31
C GLU A 54 -0.36 -7.66 9.27
N LYS A 55 0.63 -6.76 9.27
CA LYS A 55 0.38 -5.31 9.20
C LYS A 55 -0.26 -4.94 7.87
N CYS A 56 0.29 -5.44 6.75
CA CYS A 56 -0.28 -5.20 5.43
C CYS A 56 -1.73 -5.70 5.34
N ALA A 57 -2.02 -6.91 5.83
CA ALA A 57 -3.36 -7.48 5.81
C ALA A 57 -4.34 -6.64 6.66
N ALA A 58 -3.93 -6.21 7.86
CA ALA A 58 -4.75 -5.37 8.71
C ALA A 58 -5.12 -4.05 8.02
N VAL A 59 -4.13 -3.36 7.45
CA VAL A 59 -4.35 -2.10 6.72
C VAL A 59 -5.28 -2.30 5.53
N LEU A 60 -4.96 -3.27 4.65
CA LEU A 60 -5.72 -3.53 3.42
C LEU A 60 -7.14 -4.00 3.70
N SER A 61 -7.38 -4.71 4.81
CA SER A 61 -8.73 -5.16 5.20
C SER A 61 -9.67 -4.00 5.60
N SER A 62 -9.09 -2.86 5.99
CA SER A 62 -9.84 -1.66 6.38
C SER A 62 -9.93 -0.63 5.24
N ALA A 63 -9.08 -0.77 4.22
CA ALA A 63 -9.00 0.14 3.09
C ALA A 63 -10.10 -0.15 2.06
N SER A 64 -10.55 0.91 1.39
CA SER A 64 -11.41 0.77 0.21
C SER A 64 -10.53 0.64 -1.02
N LEU A 65 -10.36 -0.59 -1.50
CA LEU A 65 -9.44 -0.93 -2.59
C LEU A 65 -10.15 -0.99 -3.94
N ARG A 66 -9.42 -0.65 -5.00
CA ARG A 66 -9.79 -0.95 -6.39
C ARG A 66 -9.86 -2.47 -6.61
N PRO A 67 -10.66 -2.94 -7.58
CA PRO A 67 -10.83 -4.37 -7.82
C PRO A 67 -9.52 -5.14 -7.99
N MET A 68 -8.55 -4.59 -8.74
CA MET A 68 -7.25 -5.24 -8.94
C MET A 68 -6.45 -5.32 -7.63
N ALA A 69 -6.41 -4.22 -6.86
CA ALA A 69 -5.73 -4.17 -5.58
C ALA A 69 -6.35 -5.14 -4.56
N ALA A 70 -7.68 -5.24 -4.52
CA ALA A 70 -8.39 -6.19 -3.69
C ALA A 70 -8.07 -7.65 -4.09
N ALA A 71 -7.99 -7.94 -5.39
CA ALA A 71 -7.57 -9.24 -5.89
C ALA A 71 -6.12 -9.56 -5.49
N MET A 72 -5.20 -8.59 -5.59
CA MET A 72 -3.82 -8.78 -5.14
C MET A 72 -3.72 -8.98 -3.62
N ALA A 73 -4.49 -8.23 -2.84
CA ALA A 73 -4.56 -8.38 -1.38
C ALA A 73 -5.07 -9.79 -0.98
N TYR A 74 -6.05 -10.32 -1.71
CA TYR A 74 -6.49 -11.70 -1.54
C TYR A 74 -5.39 -12.71 -1.92
N LEU A 75 -4.77 -12.57 -3.08
CA LEU A 75 -3.77 -13.52 -3.57
C LEU A 75 -2.52 -13.59 -2.69
N PHE A 76 -2.03 -12.44 -2.22
CA PHE A 76 -0.78 -12.37 -1.44
C PHE A 76 -0.99 -12.53 0.06
N LEU A 77 -2.15 -12.12 0.59
CA LEU A 77 -2.37 -11.97 2.04
C LEU A 77 -3.69 -12.58 2.52
N ASN A 78 -4.47 -13.22 1.65
CA ASN A 78 -5.79 -13.80 1.95
C ASN A 78 -6.78 -12.79 2.56
N VAL A 79 -6.68 -11.52 2.17
CA VAL A 79 -7.62 -10.46 2.56
C VAL A 79 -8.89 -10.59 1.73
N ASP A 80 -10.04 -10.80 2.38
CA ASP A 80 -11.32 -10.99 1.71
C ASP A 80 -11.77 -9.70 0.97
N PRO A 81 -11.90 -9.75 -0.37
CA PRO A 81 -12.27 -8.59 -1.19
C PRO A 81 -13.76 -8.20 -1.05
N SER A 82 -14.60 -9.06 -0.48
CA SER A 82 -16.05 -8.81 -0.34
C SER A 82 -16.39 -7.72 0.68
N ARG A 83 -15.41 -7.23 1.45
CA ARG A 83 -15.66 -6.35 2.60
C ARG A 83 -15.94 -4.89 2.27
N LYS A 84 -15.64 -4.37 1.07
CA LYS A 84 -16.04 -3.03 0.57
C LYS A 84 -15.41 -2.79 -0.80
N TYR A 85 -16.20 -2.91 -1.87
CA TYR A 85 -15.86 -2.25 -3.12
C TYR A 85 -16.29 -0.78 -3.00
N ALA A 86 -15.39 0.17 -3.28
CA ALA A 86 -15.85 1.52 -3.61
C ALA A 86 -16.63 1.40 -4.93
N THR A 87 -17.95 1.48 -4.84
CA THR A 87 -18.80 1.74 -6.01
C THR A 87 -18.47 3.16 -6.47
N ALA A 88 -17.83 3.26 -7.64
CA ALA A 88 -17.66 4.52 -8.37
C ALA A 88 -19.01 5.13 -8.74
#